data_AF-A0A976H691-F1
#
_entry.id   AF-A0A976H691-F1
#
_cell.length_a   1.000
_cell.length_b   1.000
_cell.length_c   1.000
_cell.angle_alpha   90.00
_cell.angle_beta   90.00
_cell.angle_gamma   90.00
#
_symmetry.space_group_name_H-M   'P 1'
#
loop_
_entity.id
_entity.type
_entity.pdbx_description
1 polymer ?
#
loop_
_entity_poly.entity_id
_entity_poly.type
_entity_poly.pdbx_seq_one_letter_code
_entity_poly.pdbx_strand_id
1 'polypeptide(L)'
;MRNPVKWFLLALLFGQNLSCQAQSSGSAPGSALPVKISNERYDFGKITYGKPVAYVITLTNEGKDTLALENVRPGCGCTTPNFTPGQKFGPGQTVDITIGFNSSVLGKFTRFTDIILSGGVVRQTSFTGEGIQQ
;
A
#
# COMPACT_ATOMS: atom_id res chain seq x y z
N MET A 1 30.58 18.63 70.49
CA MET A 1 31.33 17.36 70.68
C MET A 1 30.78 16.34 69.69
N ARG A 2 31.65 15.44 69.23
CA ARG A 2 31.57 14.59 68.02
C ARG A 2 30.46 13.51 68.04
N ASN A 3 29.79 13.33 66.88
CA ASN A 3 29.33 12.07 66.24
C ASN A 3 28.27 11.16 66.95
N PRO A 4 27.65 10.18 66.26
CA PRO A 4 27.16 10.15 64.86
C PRO A 4 25.82 9.39 64.71
N VAL A 5 24.80 9.95 64.03
CA VAL A 5 23.61 9.17 63.68
C VAL A 5 23.85 8.45 62.36
N LYS A 6 24.17 7.16 62.50
CA LYS A 6 24.30 6.17 61.43
C LYS A 6 22.99 6.04 60.65
N TRP A 7 23.12 6.21 59.34
CA TRP A 7 22.55 5.35 58.29
C TRP A 7 21.46 4.36 58.74
N PHE A 8 20.21 4.77 58.59
CA PHE A 8 19.12 3.84 58.32
C PHE A 8 18.38 4.33 57.07
N LEU A 9 18.76 3.73 55.94
CA LEU A 9 18.07 3.79 54.67
C LEU A 9 16.66 3.22 54.85
N LEU A 10 15.65 4.09 54.73
CA LEU A 10 14.28 3.68 54.43
C LEU A 10 13.57 4.82 53.70
N ALA A 11 13.54 4.75 52.37
CA ALA A 11 12.62 5.55 51.57
C ALA A 11 12.34 4.91 50.19
N LEU A 12 11.06 4.57 50.04
CA LEU A 12 10.24 4.64 48.82
C LEU A 12 10.62 3.83 47.58
N LEU A 13 9.87 2.74 47.40
CA LEU A 13 8.92 2.53 46.30
C LEU A 13 9.03 3.55 45.15
N PHE A 14 9.54 3.15 43.99
CA PHE A 14 8.93 3.43 42.67
C PHE A 14 9.57 2.49 41.65
N GLY A 15 8.99 1.30 41.52
CA GLY A 15 9.25 0.42 40.38
C GLY A 15 8.69 1.05 39.12
N GLN A 16 9.53 1.21 38.09
CA GLN A 16 9.11 1.46 36.72
C GLN A 16 10.08 0.70 35.80
N ASN A 17 9.58 -0.42 35.28
CA ASN A 17 10.24 -1.23 34.26
C ASN A 17 10.33 -0.42 32.95
N LEU A 18 11.53 -0.27 32.39
CA LEU A 18 11.69 0.11 30.98
C LEU A 18 11.34 -1.12 30.12
N SER A 19 10.06 -1.32 29.87
CA SER A 19 9.61 -2.17 28.77
C SER A 19 9.45 -1.28 27.54
N CYS A 20 10.42 -1.33 26.64
CA CYS A 20 10.27 -0.82 25.28
C CYS A 20 9.10 -1.57 24.65
N GLN A 21 7.90 -0.95 24.61
CA GLN A 21 6.87 -1.39 23.68
C GLN A 21 7.33 -0.97 22.29
N ALA A 22 8.08 -1.85 21.64
CA ALA A 22 8.19 -1.84 20.20
C ALA A 22 6.77 -1.95 19.66
N GLN A 23 6.33 -0.91 18.97
CA GLN A 23 5.00 -0.79 18.42
C GLN A 23 4.75 -2.00 17.51
N SER A 24 3.89 -2.90 17.98
CA SER A 24 3.23 -3.88 17.15
C SER A 24 2.42 -3.11 16.11
N SER A 25 3.02 -2.85 14.94
CA SER A 25 2.31 -2.44 13.75
C SER A 25 1.36 -3.57 13.38
N GLY A 26 0.16 -3.53 13.97
CA GLY A 26 -0.96 -4.38 13.61
C GLY A 26 -1.39 -4.04 12.19
N SER A 27 -0.80 -4.72 11.22
CA SER A 27 -1.49 -5.02 9.98
C SER A 27 -1.99 -6.45 10.14
N ALA A 28 -3.24 -6.59 10.56
CA ALA A 28 -3.92 -7.88 10.50
C ALA A 28 -3.73 -8.44 9.07
N PRO A 29 -3.39 -9.73 8.90
CA PRO A 29 -3.39 -10.33 7.58
C PRO A 29 -4.80 -10.20 7.05
N GLY A 30 -4.99 -9.28 6.11
CA GLY A 30 -6.25 -9.11 5.41
C GLY A 30 -6.66 -10.49 4.93
N SER A 31 -7.89 -10.90 5.30
CA SER A 31 -8.57 -12.03 4.69
C SER A 31 -8.23 -11.99 3.21
N ALA A 32 -7.46 -12.98 2.77
CA ALA A 32 -7.03 -13.08 1.38
C ALA A 32 -8.28 -13.42 0.56
N LEU A 33 -9.12 -12.41 0.32
CA LEU A 33 -10.24 -12.55 -0.59
C LEU A 33 -9.62 -12.98 -1.93
N PRO A 34 -10.09 -14.09 -2.52
CA PRO A 34 -9.54 -14.65 -3.74
C PRO A 34 -9.87 -13.70 -4.90
N VAL A 35 -9.01 -12.70 -5.09
CA VAL A 35 -9.04 -11.78 -6.20
C VAL A 35 -7.73 -11.95 -6.92
N LYS A 36 -7.82 -12.35 -8.18
CA LYS A 36 -6.68 -12.42 -9.08
C LYS A 36 -6.50 -11.08 -9.76
N ILE A 37 -5.25 -10.64 -9.86
CA ILE A 37 -4.88 -9.36 -10.46
C ILE A 37 -3.94 -9.64 -11.62
N SER A 38 -4.38 -9.31 -12.82
CA SER A 38 -3.52 -9.28 -14.00
C SER A 38 -2.71 -7.98 -13.99
N ASN A 39 -1.43 -8.05 -14.41
CA ASN A 39 -0.51 -6.91 -14.43
C ASN A 39 -0.33 -6.24 -13.06
N GLU A 40 -0.34 -7.02 -11.97
CA GLU A 40 -0.02 -6.54 -10.61
C GLU A 40 1.37 -5.88 -10.56
N ARG A 41 2.31 -6.38 -11.36
CA ARG A 41 3.61 -5.77 -11.64
C ARG A 41 3.73 -5.54 -13.13
N TYR A 42 3.82 -4.28 -13.53
CA TYR A 42 3.94 -3.90 -14.94
C TYR A 42 5.24 -3.16 -15.20
N ASP A 43 5.97 -3.51 -16.25
CA ASP A 43 7.17 -2.78 -16.66
C ASP A 43 6.91 -2.06 -17.98
N PHE A 44 6.95 -0.73 -17.96
CA PHE A 44 6.87 0.09 -19.16
C PHE A 44 8.15 0.01 -20.01
N GLY A 45 9.24 -0.51 -19.46
CA GLY A 45 10.55 -0.46 -20.10
C GLY A 45 11.00 0.99 -20.29
N LYS A 46 11.56 1.30 -21.46
CA LYS A 46 12.02 2.66 -21.78
C LYS A 46 10.87 3.51 -22.31
N ILE A 47 10.60 4.62 -21.63
CA ILE A 47 9.56 5.58 -22.01
C ILE A 47 10.15 6.97 -22.20
N THR A 48 9.61 7.73 -23.15
CA THR A 48 10.05 9.10 -23.38
C THR A 48 9.59 10.01 -22.24
N TYR A 49 10.50 10.83 -21.72
CA TYR A 49 10.17 11.87 -20.76
C TYR A 49 9.10 12.82 -21.31
N GLY A 50 8.08 13.12 -20.50
CA GLY A 50 6.98 14.01 -20.86
C GLY A 50 5.92 13.39 -21.77
N LYS A 51 6.07 12.14 -22.23
CA LYS A 51 5.01 11.42 -22.96
C LYS A 51 4.18 10.55 -22.01
N PRO A 52 2.86 10.76 -21.92
CA PRO A 52 1.98 9.91 -21.12
C PRO A 52 1.97 8.47 -21.65
N VAL A 53 1.91 7.52 -20.74
CA VAL A 53 1.75 6.08 -21.02
C VAL A 53 0.64 5.51 -20.15
N ALA A 54 0.02 4.40 -20.56
CA ALA A 54 -1.02 3.75 -19.78
C ALA A 54 -0.96 2.23 -19.95
N TYR A 55 -1.43 1.52 -18.93
CA TYR A 55 -1.66 0.07 -18.99
C TYR A 55 -2.96 -0.29 -18.27
N VAL A 56 -3.46 -1.51 -18.52
CA VAL A 56 -4.70 -2.01 -17.92
C VAL A 56 -4.36 -3.07 -16.89
N ILE A 57 -4.97 -2.95 -15.71
CA ILE A 57 -5.01 -3.95 -14.66
C ILE A 57 -6.39 -4.61 -14.72
N THR A 58 -6.42 -5.93 -14.83
CA THR A 58 -7.68 -6.70 -14.77
C THR A 58 -7.79 -7.37 -13.42
N LEU A 59 -8.86 -7.07 -12.70
CA LEU A 59 -9.26 -7.76 -11.49
C LEU A 59 -10.21 -8.90 -11.87
N THR A 60 -10.03 -10.08 -11.28
CA THR A 60 -10.93 -11.22 -11.42
C THR A 60 -11.36 -11.68 -10.04
N ASN A 61 -12.66 -11.74 -9.77
CA ASN A 61 -13.18 -12.27 -8.52
C ASN A 61 -13.17 -13.81 -8.58
N GLU A 62 -12.23 -14.44 -7.89
CA GLU A 62 -12.16 -15.90 -7.72
C GLU A 62 -12.88 -16.38 -6.45
N GLY A 63 -13.65 -15.49 -5.82
CA GLY A 63 -14.40 -15.73 -4.59
C GLY A 63 -15.81 -16.20 -4.82
N LYS A 64 -16.53 -16.31 -3.70
CA LYS A 64 -17.95 -16.70 -3.67
C LYS A 64 -18.88 -15.50 -3.48
N ASP A 65 -18.35 -14.43 -2.90
CA ASP A 65 -19.10 -13.21 -2.62
C ASP A 65 -18.90 -12.17 -3.73
N THR A 66 -19.88 -11.29 -3.91
CA THR A 66 -19.73 -10.14 -4.82
C THR A 66 -18.80 -9.11 -4.18
N LEU A 67 -17.84 -8.63 -4.96
CA LEU A 67 -16.92 -7.58 -4.55
C LEU A 67 -17.27 -6.26 -5.21
N ALA A 68 -16.90 -5.15 -4.59
CA ALA A 68 -16.99 -3.83 -5.19
C ALA A 68 -15.61 -3.18 -5.24
N LEU A 69 -15.28 -2.53 -6.36
CA LEU A 69 -14.11 -1.66 -6.48
C LEU A 69 -14.42 -0.32 -5.83
N GLU A 70 -13.96 -0.10 -4.60
CA GLU A 70 -14.27 1.11 -3.85
C GLU A 70 -13.41 2.29 -4.30
N ASN A 71 -12.10 2.05 -4.44
CA ASN A 71 -11.17 3.12 -4.79
C ASN A 71 -9.87 2.58 -5.39
N VAL A 72 -9.15 3.44 -6.11
CA VAL A 72 -7.78 3.19 -6.59
C VAL A 72 -6.94 4.40 -6.20
N ARG A 73 -6.03 4.20 -5.24
CA ARG A 73 -5.18 5.24 -4.67
C ARG A 73 -3.77 5.17 -5.27
N PRO A 74 -3.37 6.12 -6.12
CA PRO A 74 -2.00 6.16 -6.61
C PRO A 74 -1.03 6.64 -5.50
N GLY A 75 0.20 6.14 -5.53
CA GLY A 75 1.27 6.58 -4.63
C GLY A 75 1.87 7.95 -4.99
N CYS A 76 1.66 8.45 -6.21
CA CYS A 76 2.09 9.80 -6.65
C CYS A 76 1.00 10.50 -7.46
N GLY A 77 1.00 11.84 -7.44
CA GLY A 77 0.13 12.65 -8.32
C GLY A 77 0.47 12.55 -9.82
N CYS A 78 1.57 11.88 -10.17
CA CYS A 78 1.95 11.57 -11.55
C CYS A 78 1.19 10.38 -12.16
N THR A 79 0.42 9.65 -11.35
CA THR A 79 -0.36 8.50 -11.78
C THR A 79 -1.84 8.84 -11.73
N THR A 80 -2.56 8.60 -12.82
CA THR A 80 -4.00 8.85 -12.94
C THR A 80 -4.72 7.53 -13.17
N PRO A 81 -5.39 6.98 -12.15
CA PRO A 81 -6.24 5.81 -12.34
C PRO A 81 -7.57 6.20 -12.99
N ASN A 82 -8.03 5.39 -13.93
CA ASN A 82 -9.36 5.47 -14.53
C ASN A 82 -10.12 4.18 -14.23
N PHE A 83 -11.19 4.31 -13.45
CA PHE A 83 -12.02 3.22 -12.95
C PHE A 83 -13.41 3.76 -12.57
N THR A 84 -14.37 2.86 -12.37
CA THR A 84 -15.71 3.21 -11.87
C THR A 84 -15.80 2.91 -10.37
N PRO A 85 -15.88 3.93 -9.48
CA PRO A 85 -16.06 3.72 -8.06
C PRO A 85 -17.38 2.99 -7.76
N GLY A 86 -17.34 2.05 -6.82
CA GLY A 86 -18.48 1.23 -6.43
C GLY A 86 -18.88 0.17 -7.46
N GLN A 87 -18.10 -0.04 -8.53
CA GLN A 87 -18.38 -1.07 -9.52
C GLN A 87 -18.33 -2.46 -8.88
N LYS A 88 -19.47 -3.17 -8.92
CA LYS A 88 -19.63 -4.51 -8.37
C LYS A 88 -19.29 -5.57 -9.41
N PHE A 89 -18.66 -6.65 -8.97
CA PHE A 89 -18.31 -7.80 -9.80
C PHE A 89 -18.42 -9.10 -8.99
N GLY A 90 -19.25 -10.00 -9.48
CA GLY A 90 -19.54 -11.29 -8.85
C GLY A 90 -18.47 -12.35 -9.11
N PRO A 91 -18.63 -13.54 -8.54
CA PRO A 91 -17.75 -14.70 -8.79
C PRO A 91 -17.51 -14.94 -10.28
N GLY A 92 -16.25 -15.08 -10.68
CA GLY A 92 -15.81 -15.29 -12.05
C GLY A 92 -15.85 -14.05 -12.94
N GLN A 93 -16.41 -12.92 -12.48
CA GLN A 93 -16.45 -11.68 -13.25
C GLN A 93 -15.16 -10.89 -13.13
N THR A 94 -14.91 -10.05 -14.13
CA THR A 94 -13.74 -9.21 -14.21
C THR A 94 -14.07 -7.72 -14.24
N VAL A 95 -13.12 -6.91 -13.77
CA VAL A 95 -13.15 -5.44 -13.84
C VAL A 95 -11.81 -4.95 -14.30
N ASP A 96 -11.81 -4.04 -15.27
CA ASP A 96 -10.61 -3.41 -15.78
C ASP A 96 -10.40 -2.03 -15.15
N ILE A 97 -9.16 -1.74 -14.79
CA ILE A 97 -8.68 -0.46 -14.27
C ILE A 97 -7.56 0.01 -15.19
N THR A 98 -7.70 1.20 -15.77
CA THR A 98 -6.63 1.79 -16.57
C THR A 98 -5.75 2.67 -15.69
N ILE A 99 -4.45 2.39 -15.63
CA ILE A 99 -3.49 3.22 -14.92
C ILE A 99 -2.72 4.05 -15.93
N GLY A 100 -2.99 5.35 -15.96
CA GLY A 100 -2.22 6.34 -16.70
C GLY A 100 -1.04 6.85 -15.86
N PHE A 101 0.10 7.08 -16.51
CA PHE A 101 1.29 7.67 -15.90
C PHE A 101 1.82 8.79 -16.79
N ASN A 102 1.94 9.99 -16.22
CA ASN A 102 2.65 11.08 -16.86
C ASN A 102 4.15 10.91 -16.57
N SER A 103 4.94 10.59 -17.60
CA SER A 103 6.37 10.26 -17.54
C SER A 103 7.24 11.48 -17.18
N SER A 104 7.04 12.04 -15.99
CA SER A 104 7.76 13.23 -15.51
C SER A 104 9.03 12.87 -14.73
N VAL A 105 9.59 11.66 -14.94
CA VAL A 105 10.76 11.15 -14.22
C VAL A 105 11.82 10.73 -15.24
N LEU A 106 13.06 11.18 -15.06
CA LEU A 106 14.21 10.69 -15.82
C LEU A 106 14.88 9.54 -15.06
N GLY A 107 15.41 8.56 -15.80
CA GLY A 107 16.03 7.36 -15.23
C GLY A 107 15.01 6.34 -14.72
N LYS A 108 15.51 5.34 -13.98
CA LYS A 108 14.70 4.23 -13.48
C LYS A 108 13.75 4.69 -12.37
N PHE A 109 12.50 4.23 -12.43
CA PHE A 109 11.50 4.52 -11.41
C PHE A 109 10.66 3.28 -11.08
N THR A 110 10.13 3.29 -9.86
CA THR A 110 9.12 2.35 -9.38
C THR A 110 8.00 3.15 -8.73
N ARG A 111 6.75 2.79 -9.01
CA ARG A 111 5.56 3.41 -8.46
C ARG A 111 4.60 2.33 -7.97
N PHE A 112 3.82 2.69 -6.95
CA PHE A 112 2.84 1.82 -6.32
C PHE A 112 1.46 2.43 -6.43
N THR A 113 0.44 1.57 -6.49
CA THR A 113 -0.97 1.94 -6.54
C THR A 113 -1.76 0.95 -5.69
N ASP A 114 -2.49 1.46 -4.71
CA ASP A 114 -3.34 0.64 -3.84
C ASP A 114 -4.75 0.56 -4.41
N ILE A 115 -5.23 -0.65 -4.66
CA ILE A 115 -6.59 -0.96 -5.09
C ILE A 115 -7.38 -1.36 -3.86
N ILE A 116 -8.44 -0.61 -3.57
CA ILE A 116 -9.28 -0.80 -2.38
C ILE A 116 -10.60 -1.42 -2.84
N LEU A 117 -10.89 -2.59 -2.29
CA LEU A 117 -12.08 -3.38 -2.54
C LEU A 117 -12.96 -3.45 -1.29
N SER A 118 -14.24 -3.74 -1.50
CA SER A 118 -15.21 -3.95 -0.44
C SER A 118 -14.75 -4.97 0.59
N GLY A 119 -15.08 -4.74 1.86
CA GLY A 119 -14.67 -5.61 2.97
C GLY A 119 -13.28 -5.29 3.52
N GLY A 120 -12.74 -4.10 3.21
CA GLY A 120 -11.44 -3.64 3.72
C GLY A 120 -10.24 -4.31 3.05
N VAL A 121 -10.42 -4.88 1.87
CA VAL A 121 -9.34 -5.56 1.15
C VAL A 121 -8.57 -4.55 0.32
N VAL A 122 -7.29 -4.42 0.64
CA VAL A 122 -6.36 -3.55 -0.08
C VAL A 122 -5.36 -4.42 -0.83
N ARG A 123 -5.22 -4.17 -2.13
CA ARG A 123 -4.29 -4.86 -3.02
C ARG A 123 -3.34 -3.85 -3.64
N GLN A 124 -2.07 -3.97 -3.32
CA GLN A 124 -1.06 -3.09 -3.87
C GLN A 124 -0.57 -3.64 -5.21
N THR A 125 -0.57 -2.77 -6.22
CA THR A 125 0.04 -3.04 -7.53
C THR A 125 1.23 -2.09 -7.72
N SER A 126 2.12 -2.42 -8.63
CA SER A 126 3.30 -1.62 -8.92
C SER A 126 3.58 -1.57 -10.41
N PHE A 127 4.22 -0.48 -10.82
CA PHE A 127 4.79 -0.41 -12.15
C PHE A 127 6.19 0.21 -12.13
N THR A 128 7.01 -0.20 -13.09
CA THR A 128 8.39 0.25 -13.28
C THR A 128 8.60 0.82 -14.68
N GLY A 129 9.70 1.51 -14.85
CA GLY A 129 10.18 1.93 -16.17
C GLY A 129 11.46 2.74 -16.06
N GLU A 130 11.95 3.20 -17.21
CA GLU A 130 13.11 4.07 -17.35
C GLU A 130 12.74 5.25 -18.26
N GLY A 131 12.69 6.45 -17.69
CA GLY A 131 12.45 7.67 -18.44
C GLY A 131 13.70 8.12 -19.17
N ILE A 132 13.64 8.19 -20.50
CA ILE A 132 14.74 8.68 -21.33
C ILE A 132 14.38 10.03 -21.93
N GLN A 133 15.36 10.92 -21.99
CA GLN A 133 15.26 12.15 -22.77
C GLN A 133 15.37 11.77 -24.24
N GLN A 134 14.40 12.17 -25.06
CA GLN A 134 14.52 12.05 -26.51
C GLN A 134 15.39 13.16 -27.07
#